data_AF-A0A6S7AZJ4-F1
#
_entry.id   AF-A0A6S7AZJ4-F1
#
_cell.length_a   1.000
_cell.length_b   1.000
_cell.length_c   1.000
_cell.angle_alpha   90.00
_cell.angle_beta   90.00
_cell.angle_gamma   90.00
#
_symmetry.space_group_name_H-M   'P 1'
#
loop_
_entity.id
_entity.type
_entity.pdbx_description
1 polymer ?
#
loop_
_entity_poly.entity_id
_entity_poly.type
_entity_poly.pdbx_seq_one_letter_code
_entity_poly.pdbx_strand_id
1 'polypeptide(L)' 'MRTIALVAFSGVQSLDVSGPLDVFAEANRFLSPQASYRLEIVGLEHGPLQCSNGMRIVAD' A
#
# COMPACT_ATOMS: atom_id res chain seq x y z
N MET A 1 -0.19 -17.37 -3.80
CA MET A 1 -0.06 -16.03 -3.18
C MET A 1 -0.52 -15.00 -4.20
N ARG A 2 -1.53 -14.19 -3.88
CA ARG A 2 -2.06 -13.14 -4.77
C ARG A 2 -1.37 -11.82 -4.43
N THR A 3 -1.01 -11.02 -5.43
CA THR A 3 -0.43 -9.68 -5.20
C THR A 3 -1.52 -8.62 -5.26
N ILE A 4 -1.51 -7.71 -4.28
CA ILE A 4 -2.34 -6.51 -4.25
C ILE A 4 -1.41 -5.32 -4.41
N ALA A 5 -1.56 -4.62 -5.54
CA ALA A 5 -0.83 -3.38 -5.81
C ALA A 5 -1.69 -2.18 -5.40
N LEU A 6 -1.15 -1.33 -4.53
CA LEU A 6 -1.72 -0.07 -4.13
C LEU A 6 -1.01 1.05 -4.87
N VAL A 7 -1.70 1.72 -5.79
CA VAL A 7 -1.11 2.81 -6.57
C VAL A 7 -1.10 4.08 -5.75
N ALA A 8 0.08 4.66 -5.56
CA ALA A 8 0.28 5.94 -4.90
C ALA A 8 0.85 6.98 -5.88
N PHE A 9 0.48 8.24 -5.68
CA PHE A 9 0.94 9.37 -6.49
C PHE A 9 0.97 10.65 -5.63
N SER A 10 1.72 11.65 -6.08
CA SER A 10 1.79 12.95 -5.38
C SER A 10 0.39 13.57 -5.26
N GLY A 11 -0.01 13.92 -4.03
CA GLY A 11 -1.35 14.43 -3.69
C GLY A 11 -2.36 13.36 -3.28
N VAL A 12 -2.03 12.06 -3.31
CA VAL A 12 -2.90 11.00 -2.78
C VAL A 12 -3.20 11.24 -1.30
N GLN A 13 -4.39 10.86 -0.83
CA GLN A 13 -4.66 10.86 0.60
C GLN A 13 -3.93 9.68 1.26
N SER A 14 -3.23 9.94 2.37
CA SER A 14 -2.48 8.88 3.05
C SER A 14 -3.36 7.69 3.46
N LEU A 15 -4.60 7.97 3.88
CA LEU A 15 -5.57 6.95 4.29
C LEU A 15 -6.05 6.06 3.14
N ASP A 16 -6.08 6.58 1.91
CA ASP A 16 -6.47 5.78 0.74
C ASP A 16 -5.41 4.72 0.42
N VAL A 17 -4.15 4.96 0.82
CA VAL A 17 -3.05 3.98 0.70
C VAL A 17 -2.97 3.10 1.95
N SER A 18 -2.90 3.70 3.14
CA SER A 18 -2.67 2.95 4.37
C SER A 18 -3.88 2.11 4.80
N GLY A 19 -5.10 2.59 4.53
CA GLY A 19 -6.34 1.90 4.92
C GLY A 19 -6.46 0.50 4.30
N PRO A 20 -6.45 0.37 2.96
CA PRO A 20 -6.48 -0.94 2.32
C PRO A 20 -5.24 -1.79 2.67
N LEU A 21 -4.07 -1.17 2.83
CA LEU A 21 -2.84 -1.87 3.21
C LEU A 21 -3.00 -2.58 4.57
N ASP A 22 -3.49 -1.87 5.58
CA ASP A 22 -3.75 -2.43 6.92
C ASP A 22 -4.82 -3.52 6.89
N VAL A 23 -5.87 -3.38 6.07
CA VAL A 23 -6.92 -4.41 5.93
C VAL A 23 -6.35 -5.72 5.42
N PHE A 24 -5.54 -5.69 4.35
CA PHE A 24 -4.96 -6.92 3.81
C PHE A 24 -3.83 -7.47 4.70
N ALA A 25 -3.07 -6.59 5.35
CA ALA A 25 -2.05 -7.00 6.32
C ALA A 25 -2.69 -7.72 7.52
N GLU A 26 -3.81 -7.22 8.03
CA GLU A 26 -4.55 -7.86 9.12
C GLU A 26 -5.19 -9.18 8.65
N ALA A 27 -5.78 -9.21 7.45
CA ALA A 27 -6.30 -10.45 6.87
C ALA A 27 -5.22 -11.54 6.77
N ASN A 28 -3.98 -11.18 6.42
CA ASN A 28 -2.86 -12.12 6.35
C ASN A 28 -2.56 -12.83 7.67
N ARG A 29 -2.92 -12.26 8.82
CA ARG A 29 -2.72 -12.90 10.13
C ARG A 29 -3.63 -14.11 10.35
N PHE A 30 -4.74 -14.19 9.64
CA PHE A 30 -5.73 -15.27 9.75
C PHE A 30 -5.62 -16.29 8.62
N LEU A 31 -4.84 -16.00 7.57
CA LEU A 31 -4.72 -16.83 6.38
C LEU A 31 -3.49 -17.73 6.46
N SER A 32 -3.57 -18.91 5.83
CA SER A 32 -2.39 -19.73 5.59
C SER A 32 -1.46 -19.04 4.58
N PRO A 33 -0.14 -19.32 4.61
CA PRO A 33 0.82 -18.66 3.71
C PRO A 33 0.47 -18.76 2.22
N GLN A 34 -0.18 -19.85 1.79
CA GLN A 34 -0.58 -20.05 0.40
C GLN A 34 -1.76 -19.13 -0.01
N ALA A 35 -2.61 -18.77 0.95
CA ALA A 35 -3.78 -17.92 0.78
C ALA A 35 -3.49 -16.44 1.08
N SER A 36 -2.38 -16.11 1.75
CA SER A 36 -1.96 -14.74 2.04
C SER A 36 -1.77 -13.88 0.78
N TYR A 37 -1.88 -12.58 0.98
CA TYR A 37 -1.64 -11.54 0.01
C TYR A 37 -0.20 -11.03 0.13
N ARG A 38 0.45 -10.84 -1.01
CA ARG A 38 1.64 -9.99 -1.13
C ARG A 38 1.17 -8.56 -1.38
N LEU A 39 1.65 -7.61 -0.59
CA LEU A 39 1.29 -6.20 -0.71
C LEU A 39 2.44 -5.45 -1.35
N GLU A 40 2.13 -4.60 -2.31
CA GLU A 40 3.09 -3.68 -2.94
C GLU A 40 2.47 -2.30 -3.10
N ILE A 41 3.21 -1.25 -2.72
CA ILE A 41 2.89 0.13 -3.05
C ILE A 41 3.62 0.47 -4.34
N VAL A 42 2.87 0.82 -5.39
CA VAL A 42 3.42 1.20 -6.69
C VAL A 42 3.29 2.70 -6.87
N GLY A 43 4.43 3.37 -7.07
CA GLY A 43 4.46 4.80 -7.35
C GLY A 43 4.30 5.10 -8.84
N LEU A 44 3.64 6.22 -9.17
CA LEU A 44 3.67 6.76 -10.55
C LEU A 44 4.99 7.48 -10.87
N GLU A 45 5.77 7.84 -9.84
CA GLU A 45 7.02 8.57 -9.93
C GLU A 45 8.09 7.88 -9.05
N HIS A 46 9.37 8.11 -9.35
CA HIS A 46 10.47 7.60 -8.54
C HIS A 46 10.70 8.49 -7.31
N GLY A 47 10.94 7.87 -6.15
CA GLY A 47 11.27 8.56 -4.91
C GLY A 47 10.06 8.85 -4.01
N PRO A 48 10.24 9.68 -2.96
CA PRO A 48 9.17 9.95 -2.00
C PRO A 48 8.00 10.71 -2.62
N LEU A 49 6.80 10.15 -2.48
CA LEU A 49 5.53 10.74 -2.91
C LEU A 49 4.94 11.55 -1.75
N GLN A 50 4.66 12.83 -1.97
CA GLN A 50 4.04 13.68 -0.96
C GLN A 50 2.51 13.51 -1.00
N CYS A 51 1.92 13.01 0.09
CA CYS A 51 0.48 12.92 0.27
C CYS A 51 -0.16 14.30 0.48
N SER A 52 -1.48 14.40 0.30
CA SER A 52 -2.24 15.66 0.47
C SER A 52 -2.13 16.29 1.86
N ASN A 53 -1.78 15.52 2.88
CA ASN A 53 -1.56 15.96 4.25
C ASN A 53 -0.08 16.23 4.59
N GLY A 54 0.81 16.22 3.59
CA GLY A 54 2.25 16.45 3.76
C GLY A 54 3.06 15.23 4.20
N MET A 55 2.42 14.09 4.50
CA MET A 55 3.12 12.82 4.75
C MET A 55 3.88 12.37 3.50
N ARG A 56 5.00 11.67 3.68
CA ARG A 56 5.76 11.09 2.56
C ARG A 56 5.65 9.57 2.59
N ILE A 57 5.32 8.99 1.45
CA ILE A 57 5.32 7.54 1.22
C ILE A 57 6.42 7.22 0.22
N VAL A 58 7.14 6.13 0.45
CA VAL A 58 8.09 5.57 -0.51
C VAL A 58 7.46 4.30 -1.05
N ALA A 59 7.30 4.23 -2.38
CA ALA A 59 6.85 3.04 -3.08
C ALA A 59 7.93 1.94 -3.03
N ASP A 60 7.52 0.69 -3.21
CA ASP A 60 8.40 -0.49 -3.21
C ASP A 60 9.31 -0.59 -4.44
#